data_AF-A0A2A3XF51-F1
#
_entry.id   AF-A0A2A3XF51-F1
#
_cell.length_a   1.000
_cell.length_b   1.000
_cell.length_c   1.000
_cell.angle_alpha   90.00
_cell.angle_beta   90.00
_cell.angle_gamma   90.00
#
_symmetry.space_group_name_H-M   'P 1'
#
loop_
_entity.id
_entity.type
_entity.pdbx_description
1 polymer ?
#
loop_
_entity_poly.entity_id
_entity_poly.type
_entity_poly.pdbx_seq_one_letter_code
_entity_poly.pdbx_strand_id
1 'polypeptide(L)'
;MSTSLLLPIMLPMSAFALAASISPGPVNIVCLSSGTHYPIAQGLNFVTGATLGFIALFLCIGAGLYSLLNVLPLLEAFLRWAGLLFLLYLSYQLLQHDGRLQERSADNAPGFITGAVMQWLNPKAWLASAAGIAAYTSVIARLLA
;
A
#
# COMPACT_ATOMS: atom_id res chain seq x y z
N MET A 1 29.09 -10.32 1.03
CA MET A 1 28.44 -9.10 0.54
C MET A 1 28.63 -8.03 1.62
N SER A 2 29.47 -7.02 1.38
CA SER A 2 30.00 -6.13 2.43
C SER A 2 28.92 -5.29 3.11
N THR A 3 28.90 -5.28 4.45
CA THR A 3 28.04 -4.44 5.29
C THR A 3 28.17 -2.94 5.01
N SER A 4 29.27 -2.51 4.37
CA SER A 4 29.50 -1.12 3.95
C SER A 4 28.54 -0.63 2.86
N LEU A 5 27.90 -1.51 2.09
CA LEU A 5 26.91 -1.15 1.07
C LEU A 5 25.48 -1.04 1.63
N LEU A 6 25.18 -1.66 2.77
CA LEU A 6 23.83 -1.68 3.37
C LEU A 6 23.50 -0.39 4.10
N LEU A 7 24.48 0.19 4.81
CA LEU A 7 24.32 1.39 5.61
C LEU A 7 23.81 2.62 4.79
N PRO A 8 24.36 2.94 3.59
CA PRO A 8 23.88 4.07 2.80
C PRO A 8 22.47 3.86 2.20
N ILE A 9 21.97 2.63 2.12
CA ILE A 9 20.66 2.32 1.55
C ILE A 9 19.57 2.29 2.64
N MET A 10 19.93 1.88 3.86
CA MET A 10 18.99 1.78 4.99
C MET A 10 18.31 3.11 5.35
N LEU A 11 19.06 4.21 5.33
CA LEU A 11 18.52 5.55 5.64
C LEU A 11 17.44 6.00 4.64
N PRO A 12 17.69 6.05 3.31
CA PRO A 12 16.67 6.40 2.33
C PRO A 12 15.52 5.39 2.29
N MET A 13 15.77 4.09 2.49
CA MET A 13 14.69 3.09 2.61
C MET A 13 13.78 3.38 3.80
N SER A 14 14.35 3.69 4.96
CA SER A 14 13.58 3.98 6.18
C SER A 14 12.78 5.26 6.02
N ALA A 15 13.38 6.31 5.44
CA ALA A 15 12.69 7.57 5.16
C ALA A 15 11.54 7.36 4.16
N PHE A 16 11.77 6.58 3.09
CA PHE A 16 10.75 6.23 2.12
C PHE A 16 9.62 5.40 2.76
N ALA A 17 9.95 4.37 3.52
CA ALA A 17 8.98 3.53 4.23
C ALA A 17 8.16 4.34 5.24
N LEU A 18 8.77 5.31 5.93
CA LEU A 18 8.10 6.20 6.87
C LEU A 18 7.15 7.16 6.15
N ALA A 19 7.62 7.85 5.11
CA ALA A 19 6.79 8.74 4.31
C ALA A 19 5.61 7.98 3.67
N ALA A 20 5.89 6.80 3.11
CA ALA A 20 4.88 5.91 2.56
C ALA A 20 3.91 5.42 3.66
N SER A 21 4.36 5.11 4.88
CA SER A 21 3.49 4.59 5.94
C SER A 21 2.61 5.65 6.59
N ILE A 22 3.09 6.88 6.76
CA ILE A 22 2.33 7.98 7.39
C ILE A 22 1.32 8.58 6.40
N SER A 23 1.61 8.53 5.10
CA SER A 23 0.72 9.09 4.07
C SER A 23 -0.68 8.48 4.16
N PRO A 24 -1.74 9.31 4.22
CA PRO A 24 -3.11 8.82 4.33
C PRO A 24 -3.44 7.98 3.09
N GLY A 25 -3.96 6.79 3.34
CA GLY A 25 -4.33 5.86 2.28
C GLY A 25 -5.45 4.94 2.76
N PRO A 26 -6.15 4.26 1.84
CA PRO A 26 -7.37 3.54 2.18
C PRO A 26 -7.12 2.42 3.21
N VAL A 27 -6.01 1.69 3.04
CA VAL A 27 -5.59 0.63 3.98
C VAL A 27 -5.23 1.20 5.35
N ASN A 28 -4.55 2.36 5.41
CA ASN A 28 -4.18 2.99 6.68
C ASN A 28 -5.42 3.53 7.43
N ILE A 29 -6.38 4.12 6.70
CA ILE A 29 -7.62 4.64 7.28
C ILE A 29 -8.47 3.48 7.82
N VAL A 30 -8.62 2.40 7.06
CA VAL A 30 -9.37 1.22 7.51
C VAL A 30 -8.65 0.53 8.66
N CYS A 31 -7.32 0.44 8.65
CA CYS A 31 -6.56 -0.08 9.79
C CYS A 31 -6.78 0.76 11.06
N LEU A 32 -6.74 2.10 10.94
CA LEU A 32 -7.01 3.01 12.04
C LEU A 32 -8.43 2.84 12.58
N SER A 33 -9.42 2.84 11.69
CA SER A 33 -10.82 2.59 12.05
C SER A 33 -11.02 1.22 12.69
N SER A 34 -10.29 0.19 12.25
CA SER A 34 -10.38 -1.14 12.83
C SER A 34 -9.78 -1.19 14.23
N GLY A 35 -8.68 -0.47 14.47
CA GLY A 35 -8.06 -0.37 15.80
C GLY A 35 -8.93 0.36 16.83
N THR A 36 -9.87 1.20 16.39
CA THR A 36 -10.79 1.91 17.30
C THR A 36 -12.11 1.20 17.52
N HIS A 37 -12.55 0.33 16.59
CA HIS A 37 -13.88 -0.29 16.62
C HIS A 37 -13.89 -1.82 16.82
N TYR A 38 -12.77 -2.51 16.61
CA TYR A 38 -12.71 -3.97 16.63
C TYR A 38 -11.56 -4.48 17.52
N PRO A 39 -11.63 -5.75 17.99
CA PRO A 39 -10.51 -6.39 18.66
C PRO A 39 -9.24 -6.41 17.79
N ILE A 40 -8.08 -6.26 18.43
CA ILE A 40 -6.78 -6.19 17.74
C ILE A 40 -6.53 -7.37 16.81
N ALA A 41 -7.03 -8.57 17.13
CA ALA A 41 -6.88 -9.76 16.30
C ALA A 41 -7.50 -9.59 14.90
N GLN A 42 -8.63 -8.90 14.79
CA GLN A 42 -9.28 -8.63 13.50
C GLN A 42 -8.51 -7.56 12.70
N GLY A 43 -8.02 -6.52 13.38
CA GLY A 43 -7.10 -5.54 12.79
C GLY A 43 -5.83 -6.20 12.24
N LEU A 44 -5.22 -7.12 12.99
CA LEU A 44 -4.05 -7.87 12.55
C LEU A 44 -4.36 -8.74 11.33
N ASN A 45 -5.50 -9.43 11.30
CA ASN A 45 -5.92 -10.22 10.14
C ASN A 45 -6.04 -9.36 8.86
N PHE A 46 -6.64 -8.18 8.96
CA PHE A 46 -6.70 -7.20 7.87
C PHE A 46 -5.30 -6.76 7.41
N VAL A 47 -4.43 -6.38 8.36
CA VAL A 47 -3.07 -5.92 8.07
C VAL A 47 -2.23 -7.01 7.42
N THR A 48 -2.35 -8.27 7.86
CA THR A 48 -1.67 -9.40 7.23
C THR A 48 -2.11 -9.58 5.77
N GLY A 49 -3.41 -9.48 5.50
CA GLY A 49 -3.94 -9.52 4.14
C GLY A 49 -3.41 -8.40 3.26
N ALA A 50 -3.42 -7.16 3.77
CA ALA A 50 -2.85 -6.02 3.06
C ALA A 50 -1.34 -6.17 2.81
N THR A 51 -0.59 -6.72 3.77
CA THR A 51 0.86 -6.94 3.65
C THR A 51 1.18 -7.97 2.58
N LEU A 52 0.49 -9.12 2.59
CA LEU A 52 0.68 -10.15 1.55
C LEU A 52 0.21 -9.67 0.18
N GLY A 53 -0.88 -8.90 0.12
CA GLY A 53 -1.32 -8.23 -1.10
C GLY A 53 -0.25 -7.29 -1.66
N PHE A 54 0.45 -6.54 -0.79
CA PHE A 54 1.55 -5.66 -1.19
C PHE A 54 2.75 -6.45 -1.70
N ILE A 55 3.14 -7.52 -1.01
CA ILE A 55 4.25 -8.37 -1.44
C ILE A 55 3.96 -8.96 -2.82
N ALA A 56 2.75 -9.49 -3.04
CA ALA A 56 2.34 -10.02 -4.34
C ALA A 56 2.39 -8.94 -5.42
N LEU A 57 1.84 -7.75 -5.16
CA LEU A 57 1.88 -6.62 -6.08
C LEU A 57 3.33 -6.22 -6.42
N PHE A 58 4.19 -6.11 -5.41
CA PHE A 58 5.59 -5.75 -5.55
C PHE A 58 6.34 -6.77 -6.44
N LEU A 59 6.13 -8.06 -6.19
CA LEU A 59 6.70 -9.14 -7.01
C LEU A 59 6.19 -9.10 -8.45
N CYS A 60 4.90 -8.86 -8.67
CA CYS A 60 4.34 -8.74 -10.01
C CYS A 60 4.95 -7.56 -10.78
N ILE A 61 5.06 -6.39 -10.15
CA ILE A 61 5.69 -5.20 -10.76
C ILE A 61 7.16 -5.50 -11.08
N GLY A 62 7.87 -6.18 -10.17
CA GLY A 62 9.27 -6.61 -10.38
C GLY A 62 9.44 -7.63 -11.50
N ALA A 63 8.47 -8.52 -11.68
CA ALA A 63 8.43 -9.51 -12.76
C ALA A 63 8.05 -8.92 -14.14
N GLY A 64 7.79 -7.60 -14.22
CA GLY A 64 7.53 -6.91 -15.47
C GLY A 64 6.07 -6.49 -15.69
N LEU A 65 5.19 -6.60 -14.68
CA LEU A 65 3.83 -6.05 -14.77
C LEU A 65 3.84 -4.54 -15.04
N TYR A 66 4.88 -3.81 -14.62
CA TYR A 66 5.06 -2.40 -14.98
C TYR A 66 5.22 -2.19 -16.49
N SER A 67 5.87 -3.13 -17.18
CA SER A 67 6.04 -3.07 -18.64
C SER A 67 4.68 -3.25 -19.36
N LEU A 68 3.75 -4.00 -18.76
CA LEU A 68 2.38 -4.14 -19.26
C LEU A 68 1.59 -2.82 -19.19
N LEU A 69 1.82 -1.97 -18.17
CA LEU A 69 1.20 -0.65 -18.07
C LEU A 69 1.65 0.29 -19.20
N ASN A 70 2.92 0.19 -19.64
CA ASN A 70 3.41 0.96 -20.79
C ASN A 70 2.74 0.53 -22.11
N VAL A 71 2.32 -0.74 -22.23
CA VAL A 71 1.62 -1.26 -23.42
C VAL A 71 0.12 -0.96 -23.37
N LEU A 72 -0.46 -0.84 -22.18
CA LEU A 72 -1.87 -0.58 -21.94
C LEU A 72 -2.08 0.74 -21.17
N PRO A 73 -1.92 1.91 -21.81
CA PRO A 73 -2.07 3.21 -21.16
C PRO A 73 -3.47 3.43 -20.57
N LEU A 74 -4.48 2.71 -21.07
CA LEU A 74 -5.83 2.72 -20.53
C LEU A 74 -5.92 2.12 -19.12
N LEU A 75 -5.11 1.09 -18.82
CA LEU A 75 -5.07 0.44 -17.51
C LEU A 75 -4.43 1.37 -16.47
N GLU A 76 -3.35 2.07 -16.84
CA GLU A 76 -2.74 3.09 -15.99
C GLU A 76 -3.72 4.23 -15.69
N ALA A 77 -4.40 4.75 -16.72
CA ALA A 77 -5.40 5.80 -16.55
C ALA A 77 -6.56 5.34 -15.65
N PHE A 78 -7.06 4.12 -15.83
CA PHE A 78 -8.10 3.53 -15.00
C PHE A 78 -7.66 3.42 -13.54
N LEU A 79 -6.48 2.83 -13.27
CA LEU A 79 -5.92 2.71 -11.92
C LEU A 79 -5.76 4.07 -11.24
N ARG A 80 -5.30 5.08 -11.99
CA ARG A 80 -5.14 6.45 -11.49
C ARG A 80 -6.48 7.07 -11.09
N TRP A 81 -7.48 7.01 -11.97
CA TRP A 81 -8.80 7.59 -11.71
C TRP A 81 -9.59 6.82 -10.65
N ALA A 82 -9.55 5.49 -10.69
CA ALA A 82 -10.18 4.63 -9.68
C ALA A 82 -9.57 4.88 -8.30
N GLY A 83 -8.24 4.97 -8.20
CA GLY A 83 -7.55 5.30 -6.96
C GLY A 83 -7.92 6.69 -6.42
N LEU A 84 -8.04 7.69 -7.30
CA LEU A 84 -8.44 9.05 -6.94
C LEU A 84 -9.89 9.12 -6.43
N LEU A 85 -10.83 8.51 -7.16
CA LEU A 85 -12.24 8.40 -6.76
C LEU A 85 -12.39 7.66 -5.42
N PHE A 86 -11.65 6.57 -5.24
CA PHE A 86 -11.66 5.81 -4.01
C PHE A 86 -11.13 6.63 -2.83
N LEU A 87 -10.03 7.36 -3.00
CA LEU A 87 -9.51 8.26 -1.95
C LEU A 87 -10.53 9.34 -1.59
N LEU A 88 -11.17 9.98 -2.56
CA LEU A 88 -12.23 10.97 -2.32
C LEU A 88 -13.40 10.36 -1.54
N TYR A 89 -13.82 9.14 -1.90
CA TYR A 89 -14.86 8.41 -1.20
C TYR A 89 -14.47 8.11 0.26
N LEU A 90 -13.24 7.66 0.51
CA LEU A 90 -12.73 7.41 1.87
C LEU A 90 -12.63 8.71 2.69
N SER A 91 -12.15 9.80 2.10
CA SER A 91 -12.12 11.13 2.73
C SER A 91 -13.52 11.60 3.10
N TYR A 92 -14.50 11.41 2.20
CA TYR A 92 -15.90 11.76 2.46
C TYR A 92 -16.52 10.91 3.58
N GLN A 93 -16.26 9.60 3.62
CA GLN A 93 -16.69 8.76 4.75
C GLN A 93 -16.06 9.20 6.07
N LEU A 94 -14.78 9.59 6.07
CA LEU A 94 -14.10 10.08 7.28
C LEU A 94 -14.70 11.39 7.79
N LEU A 95 -15.06 12.31 6.89
CA LEU A 95 -15.72 13.58 7.22
C LEU A 95 -17.14 13.38 7.77
N GLN A 96 -17.86 12.37 7.29
CA GLN A 96 -19.21 12.05 7.77
C GLN A 96 -19.22 11.24 9.08
N HIS A 97 -18.06 10.75 9.53
CA HIS A 97 -18.00 9.96 10.75
C HIS A 97 -18.20 10.88 11.97
N ASP A 98 -19.23 10.59 12.75
CA ASP A 98 -19.68 11.34 13.93
C ASP A 98 -18.85 11.07 15.21
N GLY A 99 -17.69 10.41 15.04
CA GLY A 99 -16.71 10.16 16.11
C GLY A 99 -17.16 9.20 17.21
N ARG A 100 -18.37 8.63 17.09
CA ARG A 100 -18.94 7.70 18.07
C ARG A 100 -18.43 6.29 17.81
N LEU A 101 -17.78 5.70 18.81
CA LEU A 101 -17.40 4.30 18.82
C LEU A 101 -18.65 3.47 19.12
N GLN A 102 -19.44 3.18 18.09
CA GLN A 102 -20.49 2.16 18.22
C GLN A 102 -19.82 0.80 18.29
N GLU A 103 -20.23 -0.04 19.25
CA GLU A 103 -19.88 -1.47 19.25
C GLU A 103 -20.44 -2.10 17.98
N ARG A 104 -19.60 -2.18 16.94
CA ARG A 104 -19.91 -2.92 15.73
C ARG A 104 -19.62 -4.38 16.00
N SER A 105 -20.57 -5.25 15.67
CA SER A 105 -20.37 -6.69 15.75
C SER A 105 -19.08 -7.09 15.02
N ALA A 106 -18.29 -7.95 15.67
CA ALA A 106 -17.03 -8.51 15.16
C ALA A 106 -17.14 -9.05 13.72
N ASP A 107 -18.31 -9.57 13.33
CA ASP A 107 -18.57 -10.11 11.99
C ASP A 107 -18.45 -9.08 10.85
N ASN A 108 -18.58 -7.78 11.17
CA ASN A 108 -18.45 -6.71 10.17
C ASN A 108 -17.03 -6.18 10.01
N ALA A 109 -16.06 -6.75 10.75
CA ALA A 109 -14.69 -6.27 10.69
C ALA A 109 -14.04 -6.57 9.33
N PRO A 110 -13.24 -5.62 8.78
CA PRO A 110 -12.42 -5.89 7.60
C PRO A 110 -11.54 -7.11 7.82
N GLY A 111 -11.64 -8.10 6.94
CA GLY A 111 -10.87 -9.34 7.03
C GLY A 111 -9.61 -9.32 6.17
N PHE A 112 -8.93 -10.46 6.13
CA PHE A 112 -7.77 -10.71 5.29
C PHE A 112 -7.98 -10.32 3.82
N ILE A 113 -9.06 -10.83 3.21
CA ILE A 113 -9.36 -10.62 1.78
C ILE A 113 -9.59 -9.12 1.52
N THR A 114 -10.31 -8.45 2.43
CA THR A 114 -10.52 -7.00 2.37
C THR A 114 -9.18 -6.27 2.34
N GLY A 115 -8.24 -6.64 3.22
CA GLY A 115 -6.89 -6.07 3.22
C GLY A 115 -6.15 -6.30 1.89
N ALA A 116 -6.15 -7.53 1.39
CA ALA A 116 -5.44 -7.88 0.15
C ALA A 116 -5.98 -7.14 -1.08
N VAL A 117 -7.31 -7.13 -1.27
CA VAL A 117 -7.97 -6.43 -2.38
C VAL A 117 -7.76 -4.92 -2.26
N MET A 118 -7.93 -4.37 -1.05
CA MET A 118 -7.78 -2.94 -0.83
C MET A 118 -6.34 -2.48 -1.08
N GLN A 119 -5.34 -3.34 -0.83
CA GLN A 119 -3.95 -3.04 -1.17
C GLN A 119 -3.73 -2.99 -2.69
N TRP A 120 -4.38 -3.83 -3.47
CA TRP A 120 -4.31 -3.78 -4.93
C TRP A 120 -5.05 -2.56 -5.51
N LEU A 121 -6.11 -2.10 -4.85
CA LEU A 121 -6.81 -0.86 -5.20
C LEU A 121 -6.11 0.39 -4.69
N ASN A 122 -5.05 0.26 -3.89
CA ASN A 122 -4.34 1.38 -3.27
C ASN A 122 -3.31 1.96 -4.24
N PRO A 123 -3.54 3.13 -4.87
CA PRO A 123 -2.58 3.71 -5.83
C PRO A 123 -1.22 4.01 -5.18
N LYS A 124 -1.18 4.27 -3.86
CA LYS A 124 0.07 4.46 -3.11
C LYS A 124 0.92 3.19 -3.14
N ALA A 125 0.31 2.02 -3.08
CA ALA A 125 1.01 0.73 -3.11
C ALA A 125 1.71 0.50 -4.46
N TRP A 126 1.05 0.86 -5.56
CA TRP A 126 1.61 0.79 -6.90
C TRP A 126 2.79 1.74 -7.08
N LEU A 127 2.60 3.01 -6.73
CA LEU A 127 3.66 4.02 -6.79
C LEU A 127 4.86 3.65 -5.92
N ALA A 128 4.60 3.16 -4.71
CA ALA A 128 5.66 2.75 -3.79
C ALA A 128 6.45 1.55 -4.34
N SER A 129 5.76 0.57 -4.91
CA SER A 129 6.39 -0.61 -5.52
C SER A 129 7.23 -0.23 -6.74
N ALA A 130 6.69 0.60 -7.64
CA ALA A 130 7.40 1.06 -8.83
C ALA A 130 8.63 1.90 -8.47
N ALA A 131 8.49 2.86 -7.54
CA ALA A 131 9.61 3.67 -7.06
C ALA A 131 10.69 2.82 -6.38
N GLY A 132 10.27 1.84 -5.57
CA GLY A 132 11.18 0.88 -4.94
C GLY A 132 11.98 0.11 -5.98
N ILE A 133 11.30 -0.52 -6.95
CA ILE A 133 11.97 -1.28 -8.02
C ILE A 133 12.94 -0.40 -8.81
N ALA A 134 12.49 0.79 -9.25
CA ALA A 134 13.32 1.73 -10.01
C ALA A 134 14.58 2.18 -9.25
N ALA A 135 14.47 2.40 -7.93
CA ALA A 135 15.61 2.74 -7.09
C ALA A 135 16.67 1.63 -7.08
N TYR A 136 16.27 0.35 -7.10
CA TYR A 136 17.22 -0.76 -7.11
C TYR A 136 17.77 -1.09 -8.50
N THR A 137 16.97 -1.02 -9.56
CA THR A 137 17.50 -1.21 -10.93
C THR A 137 18.47 -0.11 -11.33
N SER A 138 18.22 1.13 -10.93
CA SER A 138 19.15 2.24 -11.20
C SER A 138 20.49 2.09 -10.45
N VAL A 139 20.48 1.57 -9.21
CA VAL A 139 21.70 1.25 -8.45
C VAL A 139 22.46 0.09 -9.09
N ILE A 140 21.78 -0.99 -9.48
CA ILE A 140 22.42 -2.13 -10.16
C ILE A 140 23.03 -1.70 -11.50
N ALA A 141 22.33 -0.88 -12.29
CA ALA A 141 22.85 -0.36 -13.55
C ALA A 141 24.12 0.50 -13.35
N ARG A 142 24.21 1.25 -12.26
CA ARG A 142 25.41 2.03 -11.90
C ARG A 142 26.59 1.20 -11.41
N LEU A 143 26.35 -0.01 -10.89
CA LEU A 143 27.40 -0.91 -10.42
C LEU A 143 27.97 -1.79 -11.55
N LEU A 144 27.25 -1.90 -12.67
CA LEU A 144 27.64 -2.67 -13.85
C LEU A 144 28.25 -1.81 -14.98
N ALA A 145 28.26 -0.48 -14.82
CA ALA A 145 28.85 0.49 -15.74
C ALA A 145 30.18 1.03 -15.18
#